data_AF-A0A2E3FLT3-F1
#
_entry.id   AF-A0A2E3FLT3-F1
#
_cell.length_a   1.000
_cell.length_b   1.000
_cell.length_c   1.000
_cell.angle_alpha   90.00
_cell.angle_beta   90.00
_cell.angle_gamma   90.00
#
_symmetry.space_group_name_H-M   'P 1'
#
loop_
_entity.id
_entity.type
_entity.pdbx_description
1 polymer ?
#
loop_
_entity_poly.entity_id
_entity_poly.type
_entity_poly.pdbx_seq_one_letter_code
_entity_poly.pdbx_strand_id
1 'polypeptide(L)' 'MNTHRVRVVPREGNREAREFFTYHMKRDGYMYCDERLHQWHLHQPNTGISFWVDPKDDPMWEVIY' A
#
# COMPACT_ATOMS: atom_id res chain seq x y z
N MET A 1 -13.96 -13.07 -6.18
CA MET A 1 -13.15 -11.83 -6.16
C MET A 1 -11.71 -12.24 -6.35
N ASN A 2 -11.09 -11.89 -7.48
CA ASN A 2 -9.65 -12.07 -7.64
C ASN A 2 -8.96 -10.99 -6.80
N THR A 3 -8.63 -11.32 -5.56
CA THR A 3 -7.87 -10.44 -4.68
C THR A 3 -6.44 -10.41 -5.21
N HIS A 4 -6.19 -9.52 -6.17
CA HIS A 4 -4.87 -9.35 -6.76
C HIS A 4 -3.95 -8.78 -5.69
N ARG A 5 -2.98 -9.59 -5.27
CA ARG A 5 -1.93 -9.16 -4.36
C ARG A 5 -1.05 -8.14 -5.08
N VAL A 6 -0.84 -7.00 -4.45
CA VAL A 6 0.05 -5.94 -4.94
C VAL A 6 1.20 -5.75 -3.96
N ARG A 7 2.27 -5.13 -4.41
CA ARG A 7 3.35 -4.67 -3.54
C ARG A 7 3.34 -3.17 -3.49
N VAL A 8 3.38 -2.61 -2.29
CA VAL A 8 3.46 -1.18 -2.05
C VAL A 8 4.81 -0.87 -1.44
N VAL A 9 5.47 0.14 -1.98
CA VAL A 9 6.73 0.65 -1.42
C VAL A 9 6.60 2.14 -1.16
N PRO A 10 7.24 2.68 -0.12
CA PRO A 10 7.22 4.11 0.11
C PRO A 10 7.95 4.84 -1.02
N ARG A 11 7.38 5.94 -1.51
CA ARG A 11 8.04 6.77 -2.52
C ARG A 11 9.37 7.30 -1.99
N GLU A 12 10.33 7.43 -2.91
CA GLU A 12 11.61 8.03 -2.60
C GLU A 12 11.44 9.48 -2.11
N GLY A 13 12.17 9.84 -1.06
CA GLY A 13 12.07 11.17 -0.44
C GLY A 13 10.90 11.34 0.54
N ASN A 14 9.92 10.43 0.59
CA ASN A 14 8.82 10.52 1.54
C ASN A 14 9.20 9.86 2.89
N ARG A 15 9.57 10.68 3.88
CA ARG A 15 9.99 10.21 5.21
C ARG A 15 8.85 9.54 5.97
N GLU A 16 7.64 10.11 5.91
CA GLU A 16 6.46 9.59 6.60
C GLU A 16 6.11 8.18 6.09
N ALA A 17 6.06 8.00 4.77
CA ALA A 17 5.82 6.70 4.16
C ALA A 17 6.90 5.67 4.55
N ARG A 18 8.17 6.08 4.63
CA ARG A 18 9.29 5.22 5.08
C ARG A 18 9.16 4.78 6.53
N GLU A 19 8.81 5.70 7.43
CA GLU A 19 8.58 5.40 8.84
C GLU A 19 7.37 4.48 9.00
N PHE A 20 6.26 4.78 8.30
CA PHE A 20 5.07 3.94 8.31
C PHE A 20 5.36 2.53 7.81
N PHE A 21 6.06 2.40 6.68
CA PHE A 21 6.47 1.13 6.12
C PHE A 21 7.33 0.32 7.09
N THR A 22 8.25 0.99 7.79
CA THR A 22 9.19 0.33 8.71
C THR A 22 8.51 -0.11 10.01
N TYR A 23 7.74 0.78 10.64
CA TYR A 23 7.22 0.57 12.00
C TYR A 23 5.82 -0.05 12.03
N HIS A 24 4.95 0.32 11.10
CA HIS A 24 3.58 -0.20 11.05
C HIS A 24 3.47 -1.42 10.14
N MET A 25 4.04 -1.36 8.94
CA MET A 25 4.00 -2.48 7.98
C MET A 25 5.12 -3.51 8.19
N LYS A 26 6.03 -3.29 9.16
CA LYS A 26 7.16 -4.18 9.47
C LYS A 26 8.02 -4.54 8.25
N ARG A 27 8.16 -3.60 7.31
CA ARG A 27 8.83 -3.76 6.01
C ARG A 27 8.18 -4.79 5.08
N ASP A 28 6.95 -5.21 5.35
CA ASP A 28 6.15 -6.05 4.48
C ASP A 28 5.16 -5.20 3.68
N GLY A 29 5.51 -4.94 2.43
CA GLY A 29 4.70 -4.16 1.49
C GLY A 29 3.64 -4.96 0.74
N TYR A 30 3.47 -6.25 1.03
CA TYR A 30 2.50 -7.05 0.32
C TYR A 30 1.10 -6.79 0.86
N MET A 31 0.26 -6.24 -0.02
CA MET A 31 -1.12 -5.86 0.29
C MET A 31 -2.07 -6.60 -0.63
N TYR A 32 -3.30 -6.73 -0.18
CA TYR A 32 -4.42 -7.25 -0.97
C TYR A 32 -5.29 -6.08 -1.41
N CYS A 33 -5.65 -6.08 -2.69
CA CYS A 33 -6.59 -5.13 -3.25
C CYS A 33 -7.97 -5.77 -3.34
N ASP A 34 -8.92 -5.25 -2.57
CA ASP A 34 -10.32 -5.69 -2.54
C ASP A 34 -11.25 -4.77 -3.33
N GLU A 35 -10.93 -3.48 -3.43
CA GLU A 35 -11.68 -2.50 -4.22
C GLU A 35 -10.78 -1.69 -5.17
N ARG A 36 -11.21 -1.55 -6.44
CA ARG A 36 -10.52 -0.80 -7.49
C ARG A 36 -11.45 0.21 -8.14
N LEU A 37 -11.39 1.45 -7.67
CA LEU A 37 -12.08 2.60 -8.28
C LEU A 37 -11.04 3.61 -8.78
N HIS A 38 -11.29 4.91 -8.55
CA HIS A 38 -10.32 5.99 -8.76
C HIS A 38 -9.13 5.86 -7.80
N GLN A 39 -9.37 5.34 -6.60
CA GLN A 39 -8.36 4.86 -5.66
C GLN A 39 -8.55 3.36 -5.43
N TRP A 40 -7.46 2.69 -5.07
CA TRP A 40 -7.47 1.28 -4.71
C TRP A 40 -7.47 1.16 -3.19
N HIS A 41 -8.38 0.36 -2.65
CA HIS A 41 -8.35 0.00 -1.26
C HIS A 41 -7.38 -1.17 -1.09
N LEU A 42 -6.35 -0.94 -0.26
CA LEU A 42 -5.33 -1.93 0.04
C LEU A 42 -5.41 -2.31 1.51
N HIS A 43 -5.40 -3.62 1.79
CA HIS A 43 -5.37 -4.14 3.15
C HIS A 43 -4.31 -5.21 3.36
N GLN A 44 -3.75 -5.28 4.57
CA GLN A 44 -2.81 -6.31 4.99
C GLN A 44 -3.44 -7.14 6.14
N PRO A 45 -3.75 -8.43 5.94
CA PRO A 45 -4.47 -9.23 6.92
C PRO A 45 -3.68 -9.45 8.22
N ASN A 46 -2.34 -9.48 8.13
CA ASN A 46 -1.48 -9.77 9.28
C ASN A 46 -1.35 -8.60 10.27
N THR A 47 -1.49 -7.37 9.79
CA THR A 47 -1.30 -6.16 10.59
C THR A 47 -2.62 -5.41 10.83
N GLY A 48 -3.67 -5.74 10.07
CA GLY A 48 -4.94 -5.01 10.08
C GLY A 48 -4.86 -3.63 9.41
N ILE A 49 -3.72 -3.29 8.82
CA ILE A 49 -3.53 -2.02 8.13
C ILE A 49 -4.36 -2.01 6.86
N SER A 50 -5.09 -0.93 6.66
CA SER A 50 -5.78 -0.64 5.41
C SER A 50 -5.68 0.85 5.07
N PHE A 51 -5.58 1.15 3.79
CA PHE A 51 -5.56 2.52 3.29
C PHE A 51 -5.98 2.56 1.82
N TRP A 52 -6.36 3.75 1.38
CA TRP A 52 -6.63 4.04 -0.03
C TRP A 52 -5.37 4.59 -0.68
N VAL A 53 -5.11 4.16 -1.91
CA VAL A 53 -3.96 4.60 -2.69
C VAL A 53 -4.38 4.97 -4.10
N ASP A 54 -3.81 6.03 -4.66
CA ASP A 54 -3.87 6.23 -6.11
C ASP A 54 -2.81 5.33 -6.78
N PRO A 55 -3.20 4.34 -7.62
CA PRO A 55 -2.25 3.41 -8.20
C PRO A 55 -1.25 4.05 -9.18
N LYS A 56 -1.45 5.30 -9.58
CA LYS A 56 -0.60 6.03 -10.55
C LYS A 56 0.17 7.17 -9.89
N ASP A 57 -0.47 7.96 -9.04
CA ASP A 57 0.09 9.24 -8.57
C ASP A 57 -0.01 9.46 -7.05
N ASP A 58 0.00 8.39 -6.26
CA ASP A 58 -0.05 8.55 -4.80
C ASP A 58 1.21 9.25 -4.27
N PRO A 59 1.08 10.28 -3.40
CA PRO A 59 2.22 11.03 -2.89
C PRO A 59 3.09 10.27 -1.88
N MET A 60 2.56 9.20 -1.27
CA MET A 60 3.23 8.40 -0.25
C MET A 60 3.74 7.07 -0.81
N TRP A 61 2.97 6.46 -1.71
CA TRP A 61 3.13 5.07 -2.09
C TRP A 61 3.39 4.89 -3.58
N GLU A 62 4.26 3.94 -3.91
CA GLU A 62 4.40 3.40 -5.26
C GLU A 62 3.80 2.00 -5.27
N VAL A 63 2.80 1.79 -6.14
CA VAL A 63 2.09 0.53 -6.29
C VAL A 63 2.71 -0.27 -7.43
N ILE A 64 3.25 -1.44 -7.10
CA ILE A 64 3.85 -2.40 -8.02
C ILE A 64 2.86 -3.57 -8.16
N TYR A 65 2.28 -3.73 -9.35
CA TYR A 65 1.25 -4.73 -9.68
C TYR A 65 1.55 -5.52 -10.94
#